data_AF-V5RHQ3-F1
#
_entry.id   AF-V5RHQ3-F1
#
_cell.length_a   1.000
_cell.length_b   1.000
_cell.length_c   1.000
_cell.angle_alpha   90.00
_cell.angle_beta   90.00
_cell.angle_gamma   90.00
#
_symmetry.space_group_name_H-M   'P 1'
#
loop_
_entity.id
_entity.type
_entity.pdbx_description
1 polymer ?
#
loop_
_entity_poly.entity_id
_entity_poly.type
_entity_poly.pdbx_seq_one_letter_code
_entity_poly.pdbx_strand_id
1 'polypeptide(L)'
;MECCNCDTKYIQSCNCVILSDLCDIELCCWCCLHSIIQNFKKTTNYEEKLNTYINDLIKSNEHGKYIKKLFKQLSKDMEINQKSYNKLLSKNYLNSIDKNLGSLNLAREVDNDFGFKIRAQLNEWEYLIELINLYIDFGPEEIKKEIHIEFQNWISFLFKLIGDIAVLFIRTTVVDENASYIATTKEKLIDIEENLHKTELNLGAKTII
;
A
#
# COMPACT_ATOMS: atom_id res chain seq x y z
N MET A 1 -0.61 13.32 -24.44
CA MET A 1 -0.10 12.29 -23.52
C MET A 1 -1.31 11.48 -23.07
N GLU A 2 -1.67 10.45 -23.82
CA GLU A 2 -2.77 9.54 -23.49
C GLU A 2 -2.26 8.40 -22.59
N CYS A 3 -1.50 8.76 -21.56
CA CYS A 3 -1.21 7.78 -20.53
C CYS A 3 -2.29 7.91 -19.48
N CYS A 4 -3.11 6.86 -19.41
CA CYS A 4 -3.90 6.45 -18.27
C CYS A 4 -5.23 7.18 -18.03
N ASN A 5 -6.32 6.41 -17.93
CA ASN A 5 -7.57 6.78 -17.26
C ASN A 5 -7.40 7.00 -15.74
N CYS A 6 -6.24 7.48 -15.31
CA CYS A 6 -5.82 7.55 -13.92
C CYS A 6 -5.95 9.00 -13.44
N ASP A 7 -6.18 9.18 -12.14
CA ASP A 7 -6.50 10.50 -11.60
C ASP A 7 -5.43 11.55 -11.95
N THR A 8 -5.86 12.54 -12.74
CA THR A 8 -5.04 13.67 -13.22
C THR A 8 -4.30 14.40 -12.11
N LYS A 9 -4.79 14.34 -10.86
CA LYS A 9 -4.16 15.01 -9.72
C LYS A 9 -2.71 14.59 -9.47
N TYR A 10 -2.35 13.33 -9.76
CA TYR A 10 -1.02 12.78 -9.49
C TYR A 10 -0.18 12.54 -10.73
N ILE A 11 -0.72 12.85 -11.92
CA ILE A 11 -0.08 12.50 -13.20
C ILE A 11 1.32 13.11 -13.31
N GLN A 12 1.51 14.35 -12.85
CA GLN A 12 2.82 15.04 -12.84
C GLN A 12 3.91 14.33 -12.02
N SER A 13 3.53 13.44 -11.11
CA SER A 13 4.42 12.62 -10.27
C SER A 13 4.53 11.19 -10.77
N CYS A 14 4.01 10.88 -11.95
CA CYS A 14 3.91 9.52 -12.45
C CYS A 14 5.12 9.08 -13.26
N ASN A 15 5.43 7.78 -13.22
CA ASN A 15 6.47 7.22 -14.06
C ASN A 15 6.11 7.24 -15.55
N CYS A 16 4.81 7.19 -15.88
CA CYS A 16 4.36 7.28 -17.26
C CYS A 16 4.52 8.66 -17.91
N VAL A 17 4.85 9.70 -17.14
CA VAL A 17 5.12 11.03 -17.70
C VAL A 17 6.34 11.03 -18.62
N ILE A 18 7.29 10.13 -18.35
CA ILE A 18 8.55 10.03 -19.10
C ILE A 18 8.56 8.83 -20.04
N LEU A 19 7.77 7.79 -19.73
CA LEU A 19 7.75 6.51 -20.43
C LEU A 19 6.59 6.39 -21.42
N SER A 20 6.36 7.42 -22.25
CA SER A 20 5.15 7.63 -23.06
C SER A 20 4.72 6.47 -23.98
N ASP A 21 5.58 5.48 -24.23
CA ASP A 21 5.42 4.53 -25.35
C ASP A 21 4.90 3.12 -24.97
N LEU A 22 4.44 2.84 -23.73
CA LEU A 22 4.20 1.45 -23.27
C LEU A 22 2.90 1.18 -22.48
N CYS A 23 1.87 2.02 -22.60
CA CYS A 23 0.64 1.89 -21.81
C CYS A 23 -0.58 1.38 -22.61
N ASP A 24 -0.56 0.10 -22.98
CA ASP A 24 -1.71 -0.56 -23.65
C ASP A 24 -2.56 -1.43 -22.69
N ILE A 25 -2.36 -1.30 -21.37
CA ILE A 25 -3.01 -2.16 -20.35
C ILE A 25 -3.60 -1.28 -19.23
N GLU A 26 -4.67 -1.76 -18.60
CA GLU A 26 -5.42 -1.09 -17.51
C GLU A 26 -4.54 -0.65 -16.32
N LEU A 27 -3.45 -1.37 -16.04
CA LEU A 27 -2.48 -1.06 -14.98
C LEU A 27 -1.06 -0.94 -15.54
N CYS A 28 -0.72 0.22 -16.10
CA CYS A 28 0.57 0.43 -16.75
C CYS A 28 1.56 1.28 -15.93
N CYS A 29 1.12 1.95 -14.86
CA CYS A 29 1.94 2.88 -14.07
C CYS A 29 1.50 2.94 -12.60
N TRP A 30 2.36 3.55 -11.77
CA TRP A 30 2.06 3.74 -10.34
C TRP A 30 0.74 4.47 -10.10
N CYS A 31 0.44 5.51 -10.87
CA CYS A 31 -0.74 6.34 -10.60
C CYS A 31 -2.05 5.60 -10.86
N CYS A 32 -2.04 4.58 -11.71
CA CYS A 32 -3.20 3.72 -11.90
C CYS A 32 -3.43 2.81 -10.72
N LEU A 33 -2.38 2.14 -10.24
CA LEU A 33 -2.43 1.38 -9.01
C LEU A 33 -2.87 2.27 -7.83
N HIS A 34 -2.26 3.44 -7.69
CA HIS A 34 -2.60 4.38 -6.64
C HIS A 34 -4.06 4.84 -6.71
N SER A 35 -4.59 5.10 -7.91
CA SER A 35 -5.99 5.46 -8.11
C SER A 35 -6.94 4.35 -7.67
N ILE A 36 -6.64 3.09 -8.00
CA ILE A 36 -7.41 1.92 -7.54
C ILE A 36 -7.40 1.85 -6.01
N ILE A 37 -6.24 2.03 -5.38
CA ILE A 37 -6.07 2.04 -3.93
C ILE A 37 -6.86 3.17 -3.28
N GLN A 38 -6.77 4.39 -3.78
CA GLN A 38 -7.50 5.54 -3.24
C GLN A 38 -9.02 5.37 -3.36
N ASN A 39 -9.50 4.79 -4.46
CA ASN A 39 -10.91 4.50 -4.62
C ASN A 39 -11.38 3.44 -3.60
N PHE A 40 -10.59 2.39 -3.39
CA PHE A 40 -10.88 1.39 -2.37
C PHE A 40 -10.90 1.99 -0.95
N LYS A 41 -9.92 2.82 -0.59
CA LYS A 41 -9.90 3.56 0.69
C LYS A 41 -11.17 4.37 0.89
N LYS A 42 -11.56 5.15 -0.13
CA LYS A 42 -12.74 6.01 -0.07
C LYS A 42 -14.04 5.22 0.07
N THR A 43 -14.16 4.10 -0.63
CA THR A 43 -15.40 3.29 -0.66
C THR A 43 -15.56 2.43 0.58
N THR A 44 -14.47 1.88 1.12
CA THR A 44 -14.51 0.99 2.29
C THR A 44 -14.39 1.72 3.62
N ASN A 45 -13.73 2.88 3.61
CA ASN A 45 -13.34 3.62 4.81
C ASN A 45 -12.61 2.72 5.83
N TYR A 46 -11.76 1.80 5.35
CA TYR A 46 -11.18 0.75 6.18
C TYR A 46 -10.36 1.32 7.35
N GLU A 47 -9.66 2.45 7.16
CA GLU A 47 -8.84 3.07 8.20
C GLU A 47 -9.69 3.50 9.40
N GLU A 48 -10.80 4.19 9.16
CA GLU A 48 -11.71 4.66 10.22
C GLU A 48 -12.39 3.48 10.95
N LYS A 49 -12.84 2.48 10.18
CA LYS A 49 -13.49 1.29 10.73
C LYS A 49 -12.54 0.48 11.60
N LEU A 50 -11.34 0.22 11.09
CA LEU A 50 -10.33 -0.54 11.82
C LEU A 50 -9.88 0.19 13.09
N ASN A 51 -9.67 1.50 13.03
CA ASN A 51 -9.41 2.31 14.22
C ASN A 51 -10.54 2.19 15.25
N THR A 52 -11.79 2.15 14.80
CA THR A 52 -12.95 1.95 15.70
C THR A 52 -12.89 0.56 16.36
N TYR A 53 -12.68 -0.49 15.59
CA TYR A 53 -12.59 -1.86 16.09
C TYR A 53 -11.47 -2.04 17.11
N ILE A 54 -10.28 -1.49 16.83
CA ILE A 54 -9.15 -1.54 17.77
C ILE A 54 -9.42 -0.73 19.03
N ASN A 55 -10.05 0.44 18.92
CA ASN A 55 -10.40 1.25 20.09
C ASN A 55 -11.43 0.58 20.97
N ASP A 56 -12.40 -0.12 20.40
CA ASP A 56 -13.39 -0.89 21.18
C ASP A 56 -12.73 -2.09 21.84
N LEU A 57 -11.84 -2.79 21.12
CA LEU A 57 -11.04 -3.87 21.68
C LEU A 57 -10.18 -3.42 22.87
N ILE A 58 -9.54 -2.24 22.79
CA ILE A 58 -8.77 -1.65 23.87
C ILE A 58 -9.63 -1.41 25.13
N LYS A 59 -10.90 -1.06 24.96
CA LYS A 59 -11.81 -0.79 26.09
C LYS A 59 -12.34 -2.07 26.72
N SER A 60 -12.57 -3.11 25.92
CA SER A 60 -13.25 -4.34 26.37
C SER A 60 -12.31 -5.46 26.77
N ASN A 61 -11.03 -5.44 26.34
CA ASN A 61 -10.08 -6.51 26.58
C ASN A 61 -9.20 -6.24 27.83
N GLU A 62 -8.93 -7.27 28.64
CA GLU A 62 -8.07 -7.18 29.82
C GLU A 62 -6.63 -6.72 29.53
N HIS A 63 -6.14 -7.04 28.33
CA HIS A 63 -4.84 -6.62 27.79
C HIS A 63 -4.89 -5.26 27.09
N GLY A 64 -5.98 -4.49 27.23
CA GLY A 64 -6.18 -3.21 26.54
C GLY A 64 -5.03 -2.20 26.66
N LYS A 65 -4.31 -2.18 27.79
CA LYS A 65 -3.09 -1.34 27.94
C LYS A 65 -1.97 -1.74 26.98
N TYR A 66 -1.76 -3.04 26.80
CA TYR A 66 -0.75 -3.58 25.89
C TYR A 66 -1.14 -3.33 24.44
N ILE A 67 -2.39 -3.64 24.07
CA ILE A 67 -2.96 -3.38 22.73
C ILE A 67 -2.82 -1.90 22.37
N LYS A 68 -3.16 -0.99 23.30
CA LYS A 68 -3.00 0.46 23.10
C LYS A 68 -1.55 0.89 22.87
N LYS A 69 -0.57 0.21 23.48
CA LYS A 69 0.85 0.50 23.28
C LYS A 69 1.27 0.09 21.86
N LEU A 70 0.92 -1.12 21.43
CA LEU A 70 1.18 -1.61 20.08
C LEU A 70 0.52 -0.70 19.04
N PHE A 71 -0.77 -0.44 19.18
CA PHE A 71 -1.51 0.41 18.25
C PHE A 71 -0.87 1.80 18.09
N LYS A 72 -0.47 2.44 19.20
CA LYS A 72 0.23 3.73 19.16
C LYS A 72 1.58 3.68 18.43
N GLN A 73 2.32 2.58 18.57
CA GLN A 73 3.58 2.40 17.88
C GLN A 73 3.33 2.30 16.37
N LEU A 74 2.42 1.42 15.97
CA LEU A 74 2.03 1.23 14.57
C LEU A 74 1.53 2.52 13.92
N SER A 75 0.67 3.27 14.61
CA SER A 75 0.18 4.56 14.08
C SER A 75 1.31 5.58 13.90
N LYS A 76 2.30 5.61 14.79
CA LYS A 76 3.45 6.51 14.66
C LYS A 76 4.32 6.14 13.46
N ASP A 77 4.56 4.85 13.26
CA ASP A 77 5.34 4.37 12.12
C ASP A 77 4.61 4.68 10.80
N MET A 78 3.28 4.53 10.79
CA MET A 78 2.44 4.91 9.66
C MET A 78 2.44 6.42 9.39
N GLU A 79 2.43 7.27 10.42
CA GLU A 79 2.58 8.73 10.23
C GLU A 79 3.91 9.11 9.57
N ILE A 80 5.01 8.44 9.95
CA ILE A 80 6.34 8.67 9.36
C ILE A 80 6.34 8.23 7.89
N ASN A 81 5.74 7.08 7.60
CA ASN A 81 5.57 6.56 6.25
C ASN A 81 4.77 7.56 5.38
N GLN A 82 3.61 8.03 5.87
CA GLN A 82 2.74 8.97 5.17
C GLN A 82 3.46 10.30 4.86
N LYS A 83 4.22 10.84 5.82
CA LYS A 83 5.00 12.08 5.62
C LYS A 83 6.03 11.93 4.50
N SER A 84 6.71 10.79 4.45
CA SER A 84 7.71 10.49 3.42
C SER A 84 7.05 10.29 2.05
N TYR A 85 5.94 9.56 2.03
CA TYR A 85 5.17 9.27 0.83
C TYR A 85 4.55 10.54 0.20
N ASN A 86 4.03 11.45 1.01
CA ASN A 86 3.47 12.73 0.54
C ASN A 86 4.51 13.59 -0.18
N LYS A 87 5.78 13.55 0.24
CA LYS A 87 6.87 14.26 -0.46
C LYS A 87 7.06 13.71 -1.88
N LEU A 88 6.98 12.39 -2.05
CA LEU A 88 7.11 11.73 -3.35
C LEU A 88 5.93 12.06 -4.27
N LEU A 89 4.71 12.13 -3.73
CA LEU A 89 3.52 12.52 -4.46
C LEU A 89 3.51 14.00 -4.89
N SER A 90 4.21 14.87 -4.15
CA SER A 90 4.31 16.29 -4.50
C SER A 90 5.32 16.63 -5.59
N LYS A 91 6.15 15.66 -6.01
CA LYS A 91 7.13 15.90 -7.08
C LYS A 91 6.42 16.13 -8.42
N ASN A 92 6.92 17.10 -9.19
CA ASN A 92 6.44 17.40 -10.53
C ASN A 92 7.59 17.21 -11.51
N TYR A 93 7.57 16.09 -12.24
CA TYR A 93 8.60 15.76 -13.21
C TYR A 93 8.42 16.52 -14.54
N LEU A 94 7.21 16.97 -14.87
CA LEU A 94 6.97 17.78 -16.07
C LEU A 94 7.82 19.07 -16.05
N ASN A 95 7.84 19.76 -14.92
CA ASN A 95 8.67 20.95 -14.72
C ASN A 95 10.19 20.66 -14.82
N SER A 96 10.60 19.41 -14.63
CA SER A 96 12.00 18.98 -14.72
C SER A 96 12.39 18.62 -16.17
N ILE A 97 11.44 18.16 -16.98
CA ILE A 97 11.60 17.95 -18.43
C ILE A 97 11.85 19.29 -19.12
N ASP A 98 11.04 20.30 -18.81
CA ASP A 98 11.12 21.65 -19.40
C ASP A 98 12.45 22.38 -19.08
N LYS A 99 13.21 21.90 -18.08
CA LYS A 99 14.47 22.50 -17.63
C LYS A 99 15.74 21.87 -18.21
N ASN A 100 15.63 20.99 -19.20
CA ASN A 100 16.79 20.31 -19.84
C ASN A 100 17.69 19.54 -18.85
N LEU A 101 17.14 18.98 -17.77
CA LEU A 101 17.80 17.85 -17.11
C LEU A 101 17.92 16.74 -18.16
N GLY A 102 19.13 16.24 -18.43
CA GLY A 102 19.34 15.19 -19.41
C GLY A 102 18.33 14.06 -19.18
N SER A 103 17.56 13.71 -20.22
CA SER A 103 16.39 12.82 -20.14
C SER A 103 16.65 11.50 -19.40
N LEU A 104 17.89 11.01 -19.49
CA LEU A 104 18.35 9.78 -18.86
C LEU A 104 18.48 9.89 -17.32
N ASN A 105 18.90 11.04 -16.80
CA ASN A 105 18.97 11.28 -15.34
C ASN A 105 17.58 11.42 -14.74
N LEU A 106 16.67 12.08 -15.47
CA LEU A 106 15.30 12.24 -15.02
C LEU A 106 14.54 10.91 -15.00
N ALA A 107 14.71 10.07 -16.03
CA ALA A 107 14.14 8.72 -16.05
C ALA A 107 14.61 7.88 -14.85
N ARG A 108 15.91 7.93 -14.51
CA ARG A 108 16.47 7.25 -13.33
C ARG A 108 15.88 7.76 -12.01
N GLU A 109 15.73 9.07 -11.85
CA GLU A 109 15.11 9.64 -10.65
C GLU A 109 13.65 9.14 -10.50
N VAL A 110 12.92 9.12 -11.60
CA VAL A 110 11.53 8.66 -11.63
C VAL A 110 11.40 7.17 -11.28
N ASP A 111 12.27 6.31 -11.81
CA ASP A 111 12.28 4.88 -11.47
C ASP A 111 12.67 4.64 -9.99
N ASN A 112 13.59 5.44 -9.44
CA ASN A 112 13.92 5.39 -8.02
C ASN A 112 12.73 5.79 -7.14
N ASP A 113 12.11 6.92 -7.44
CA ASP A 113 10.92 7.39 -6.72
C ASP A 113 9.74 6.42 -6.85
N PHE A 114 9.61 5.75 -8.00
CA PHE A 114 8.63 4.70 -8.21
C PHE A 114 8.82 3.55 -7.20
N GLY A 115 10.06 3.08 -7.03
CA GLY A 115 10.38 2.11 -5.98
C GLY A 115 9.96 2.61 -4.59
N PHE A 116 10.33 3.85 -4.25
CA PHE A 116 9.96 4.47 -2.97
C PHE A 116 8.45 4.55 -2.75
N LYS A 117 7.68 4.80 -3.80
CA LYS A 117 6.21 4.82 -3.74
C LYS A 117 5.64 3.43 -3.47
N ILE A 118 6.13 2.39 -4.17
CA ILE A 118 5.71 1.00 -3.89
C ILE A 118 6.01 0.64 -2.44
N ARG A 119 7.24 0.85 -1.96
CA ARG A 119 7.59 0.45 -0.59
C ARG A 119 6.77 1.18 0.47
N ALA A 120 6.51 2.46 0.25
CA ALA A 120 5.62 3.20 1.14
C ALA A 120 4.21 2.59 1.18
N GLN A 121 3.70 2.13 0.04
CA GLN A 121 2.42 1.43 -0.04
C GLN A 121 2.45 0.06 0.65
N LEU A 122 3.55 -0.68 0.51
CA LEU A 122 3.75 -1.96 1.20
C LEU A 122 3.80 -1.79 2.72
N ASN A 123 4.47 -0.74 3.23
CA ASN A 123 4.46 -0.42 4.67
C ASN A 123 3.04 -0.11 5.18
N GLU A 124 2.22 0.55 4.35
CA GLU A 124 0.83 0.81 4.70
C GLU A 124 -0.01 -0.48 4.75
N TRP A 125 0.22 -1.41 3.84
CA TRP A 125 -0.47 -2.70 3.87
C TRP A 125 -0.04 -3.56 5.05
N GLU A 126 1.26 -3.57 5.37
CA GLU A 126 1.78 -4.20 6.58
C GLU A 126 1.09 -3.65 7.83
N TYR A 127 0.98 -2.32 7.95
CA TYR A 127 0.21 -1.69 9.02
C TYR A 127 -1.25 -2.18 9.08
N LEU A 128 -1.94 -2.25 7.94
CA LEU A 128 -3.32 -2.76 7.86
C LEU A 128 -3.41 -4.22 8.33
N ILE A 129 -2.51 -5.08 7.85
CA ILE A 129 -2.44 -6.50 8.20
C ILE A 129 -2.17 -6.68 9.70
N GLU A 130 -1.22 -5.94 10.25
CA GLU A 130 -0.87 -6.00 11.67
C GLU A 130 -2.04 -5.58 12.57
N LEU A 131 -2.82 -4.58 12.17
CA LEU A 131 -4.03 -4.21 12.91
C LEU A 131 -5.14 -5.25 12.81
N ILE A 132 -5.32 -5.87 11.66
CA ILE A 132 -6.28 -6.99 11.52
C ILE A 132 -5.85 -8.15 12.43
N ASN A 133 -4.56 -8.52 12.42
CA ASN A 133 -4.03 -9.56 13.30
C ASN A 133 -4.19 -9.19 14.77
N LEU A 134 -3.92 -7.94 15.15
CA LEU A 134 -4.14 -7.46 16.51
C LEU A 134 -5.60 -7.63 16.94
N TYR A 135 -6.55 -7.40 16.03
CA TYR A 135 -7.96 -7.66 16.28
C TYR A 135 -8.26 -9.16 16.40
N ILE A 136 -7.71 -10.00 15.53
CA ILE A 136 -7.95 -11.46 15.55
C ILE A 136 -7.38 -12.09 16.84
N ASP A 137 -6.16 -11.71 17.22
CA ASP A 137 -5.42 -12.32 18.32
C ASP A 137 -5.99 -11.94 19.69
N PHE A 138 -6.41 -10.69 19.85
CA PHE A 138 -6.95 -10.19 21.12
C PHE A 138 -8.47 -10.06 21.11
N GLY A 139 -9.11 -10.20 19.96
CA GLY A 139 -10.56 -10.11 19.80
C GLY A 139 -11.31 -11.26 20.48
N PRO A 140 -12.65 -11.15 20.55
CA PRO A 140 -13.47 -12.27 20.97
C PRO A 140 -13.27 -13.48 20.04
N GLU A 141 -13.49 -14.68 20.58
CA GLU A 141 -13.43 -15.92 19.79
C GLU A 141 -14.54 -15.98 18.73
N GLU A 142 -15.67 -15.35 19.04
CA GLU A 142 -16.80 -15.12 18.15
C GLU A 142 -16.69 -13.73 17.54
N ILE A 143 -16.48 -13.66 16.22
CA ILE A 143 -16.44 -12.41 15.46
C ILE A 143 -17.80 -12.17 14.80
N LYS A 144 -18.31 -10.94 14.92
CA LYS A 144 -19.53 -10.52 14.23
C LYS A 144 -19.37 -10.70 12.72
N LYS A 145 -20.38 -11.28 12.08
CA LYS A 145 -20.41 -11.52 10.63
C LYS A 145 -20.01 -10.30 9.79
N GLU A 146 -20.43 -9.09 10.16
CA GLU A 146 -20.10 -7.88 9.41
C GLU A 146 -18.59 -7.60 9.43
N ILE A 147 -17.95 -7.72 10.59
CA ILE A 147 -16.50 -7.49 10.75
C ILE A 147 -15.71 -8.53 9.98
N HIS A 148 -16.13 -9.80 10.06
CA HIS A 148 -15.50 -10.88 9.32
C HIS A 148 -15.55 -10.65 7.80
N ILE A 149 -16.72 -10.28 7.26
CA ILE A 149 -16.88 -9.97 5.82
C ILE A 149 -16.02 -8.78 5.43
N GLU A 150 -15.94 -7.74 6.25
CA GLU A 150 -15.10 -6.57 5.97
C GLU A 150 -13.61 -6.96 5.89
N PHE A 151 -13.11 -7.70 6.87
CA PHE A 151 -11.71 -8.16 6.85
C PHE A 151 -11.42 -9.07 5.66
N GLN A 152 -12.31 -10.00 5.32
CA GLN A 152 -12.17 -10.81 4.12
C GLN A 152 -12.11 -9.97 2.85
N ASN A 153 -12.96 -8.96 2.72
CA ASN A 153 -12.95 -8.06 1.57
C ASN A 153 -11.63 -7.28 1.47
N TRP A 154 -11.08 -6.84 2.60
CA TRP A 154 -9.81 -6.12 2.63
C TRP A 154 -8.63 -7.02 2.30
N ILE A 155 -8.57 -8.23 2.86
CA ILE A 155 -7.55 -9.24 2.56
C ILE A 155 -7.60 -9.62 1.07
N SER A 156 -8.78 -9.91 0.55
CA SER A 156 -8.97 -10.26 -0.88
C SER A 156 -8.53 -9.13 -1.82
N PHE A 157 -8.82 -7.88 -1.44
CA PHE A 157 -8.36 -6.72 -2.20
C PHE A 157 -6.82 -6.63 -2.21
N LEU A 158 -6.16 -6.86 -1.08
CA LEU A 158 -4.69 -6.84 -1.01
C LEU A 158 -4.05 -7.97 -1.84
N PHE A 159 -4.61 -9.18 -1.81
CA PHE A 159 -4.14 -10.28 -2.68
C PHE A 159 -4.21 -9.91 -4.15
N LYS A 160 -5.30 -9.28 -4.60
CA LYS A 160 -5.41 -8.79 -5.98
C LYS A 160 -4.28 -7.80 -6.31
N LEU A 161 -4.01 -6.86 -5.41
CA LEU A 161 -3.02 -5.81 -5.66
C LEU A 161 -1.55 -6.30 -5.60
N ILE A 162 -1.27 -7.41 -4.93
CA ILE A 162 0.08 -8.02 -4.95
C ILE A 162 0.46 -8.39 -6.39
N GLY A 163 -0.45 -9.04 -7.13
CA GLY A 163 -0.24 -9.38 -8.53
C GLY A 163 -0.02 -8.15 -9.40
N ASP A 164 -0.82 -7.11 -9.18
CA ASP A 164 -0.71 -5.81 -9.87
C ASP A 164 0.66 -5.15 -9.63
N ILE A 165 1.18 -5.16 -8.39
CA ILE A 165 2.52 -4.64 -8.07
C ILE A 165 3.62 -5.45 -8.74
N ALA A 166 3.51 -6.79 -8.75
CA ALA A 166 4.50 -7.65 -9.38
C ALA A 166 4.66 -7.34 -10.87
N VAL A 167 3.56 -7.06 -11.58
CA VAL A 167 3.58 -6.63 -12.99
C VAL A 167 4.31 -5.29 -13.16
N LEU A 168 4.12 -4.34 -12.24
CA LEU A 168 4.80 -3.05 -12.34
C LEU A 168 6.33 -3.17 -12.12
N PHE A 169 6.80 -4.11 -11.29
CA PHE A 169 8.23 -4.37 -11.11
C PHE A 169 8.93 -4.91 -12.36
N ILE A 170 8.22 -5.64 -13.22
CA ILE A 170 8.76 -6.11 -14.51
C ILE A 170 9.09 -4.93 -15.42
N ARG A 171 8.39 -3.80 -15.25
CA ARG A 171 8.52 -2.60 -16.08
C ARG A 171 9.53 -1.59 -15.54
N THR A 172 10.06 -1.81 -14.34
CA THR A 172 11.04 -0.90 -13.73
C THR A 172 12.42 -1.14 -14.33
N THR A 173 13.11 -0.09 -14.77
CA THR A 173 14.49 -0.22 -15.23
C THR A 173 15.39 -0.48 -14.02
N VAL A 174 16.07 -1.62 -14.00
CA VAL A 174 17.05 -1.93 -12.97
C VAL A 174 18.41 -1.34 -13.37
N VAL A 175 18.94 -0.48 -12.51
CA VAL A 175 20.29 0.10 -12.60
C VAL A 175 21.02 -0.12 -11.27
N ASP A 176 22.35 -0.02 -11.25
CA ASP A 176 23.15 -0.30 -10.05
C ASP A 176 22.69 0.51 -8.83
N GLU A 177 22.24 1.74 -9.05
CA GLU A 177 21.77 2.64 -7.98
C GLU A 177 20.45 2.19 -7.33
N ASN A 178 19.64 1.36 -8.01
CA ASN A 178 18.31 0.96 -7.55
C ASN A 178 18.11 -0.56 -7.40
N ALA A 179 19.08 -1.37 -7.84
CA ALA A 179 19.01 -2.82 -7.83
C ALA A 179 18.77 -3.39 -6.42
N SER A 180 19.56 -2.96 -5.43
CA SER A 180 19.41 -3.37 -4.03
C SER A 180 18.04 -3.00 -3.47
N TYR A 181 17.57 -1.81 -3.83
CA TYR A 181 16.28 -1.32 -3.37
C TYR A 181 15.10 -2.11 -3.96
N ILE A 182 15.14 -2.38 -5.27
CA ILE A 182 14.13 -3.19 -5.95
C ILE A 182 14.11 -4.61 -5.37
N ALA A 183 15.27 -5.22 -5.13
CA ALA A 183 15.37 -6.54 -4.53
C ALA A 183 14.70 -6.60 -3.15
N THR A 184 15.07 -5.69 -2.24
CA THR A 184 14.47 -5.66 -0.89
C THR A 184 12.98 -5.31 -0.89
N THR A 185 12.50 -4.60 -1.91
CA THR A 185 11.07 -4.30 -2.03
C THR A 185 10.28 -5.50 -2.56
N LYS A 186 10.89 -6.33 -3.42
CA LYS A 186 10.32 -7.62 -3.83
C LYS A 186 10.27 -8.61 -2.66
N GLU A 187 11.32 -8.67 -1.83
CA GLU A 187 11.32 -9.46 -0.60
C GLU A 187 10.17 -9.05 0.33
N LYS A 188 10.01 -7.73 0.56
CA LYS A 188 8.88 -7.22 1.36
C LYS A 188 7.51 -7.58 0.77
N LEU A 189 7.37 -7.64 -0.55
CA LEU A 189 6.12 -8.05 -1.19
C LEU A 189 5.79 -9.52 -0.87
N ILE A 190 6.81 -10.40 -0.87
CA ILE A 190 6.67 -11.81 -0.49
C ILE A 190 6.32 -11.92 0.99
N ASP A 191 6.99 -11.17 1.87
CA ASP A 191 6.68 -11.16 3.31
C ASP A 191 5.23 -10.75 3.58
N ILE A 192 4.72 -9.76 2.84
CA ILE A 192 3.33 -9.30 2.93
C ILE A 192 2.36 -10.40 2.46
N GLU A 193 2.66 -11.07 1.35
CA GLU A 193 1.84 -12.18 0.84
C GLU A 193 1.76 -13.32 1.86
N GLU A 194 2.89 -13.72 2.44
CA GLU A 194 2.91 -14.75 3.50
C GLU A 194 2.12 -14.32 4.73
N ASN A 195 2.24 -13.07 5.15
CA ASN A 195 1.49 -12.55 6.29
C ASN A 195 -0.01 -12.49 5.99
N LEU A 196 -0.42 -12.11 4.78
CA LEU A 196 -1.81 -12.13 4.35
C LEU A 196 -2.40 -13.54 4.39
N HIS A 197 -1.67 -14.55 3.90
CA HIS A 197 -2.11 -15.94 3.99
C HIS A 197 -2.31 -16.39 5.43
N LYS A 198 -1.36 -16.05 6.33
CA LYS A 198 -1.51 -16.34 7.76
C LYS A 198 -2.73 -15.63 8.36
N THR A 199 -2.93 -14.35 8.03
CA THR A 199 -4.08 -13.56 8.49
C THR A 199 -5.41 -14.15 8.00
N GLU A 200 -5.49 -14.56 6.74
CA GLU A 200 -6.68 -15.21 6.17
C GLU A 200 -7.01 -16.52 6.89
N LEU A 201 -6.01 -17.35 7.15
CA LEU A 201 -6.17 -18.60 7.89
C LEU A 201 -6.65 -18.34 9.33
N ASN A 202 -6.02 -17.39 10.03
CA ASN A 202 -6.39 -17.05 11.39
C ASN A 202 -7.80 -16.46 11.47
N LEU A 203 -8.20 -15.64 10.49
CA LEU A 203 -9.57 -15.13 10.39
C LEU A 203 -10.57 -16.26 10.16
N GLY A 204 -10.26 -17.20 9.25
CA GLY A 204 -11.11 -18.35 8.95
C GLY A 204 -11.25 -19.36 10.09
N ALA A 205 -10.35 -19.33 11.08
CA ALA A 205 -10.45 -20.14 12.29
C ALA A 205 -11.42 -19.56 13.33
N LYS A 206 -11.84 -18.29 13.19
CA LYS A 206 -12.74 -17.64 14.14
C LYS A 206 -14.19 -18.07 13.91
N THR A 207 -14.96 -18.18 15.00
CA THR A 207 -16.38 -18.51 14.91
C THR A 207 -17.16 -17.28 14.48
N ILE A 208 -18.07 -17.42 13.52
CA ILE A 208 -18.88 -16.31 13.00
C ILE A 208 -20.24 -16.32 13.68
N ILE A 209 -20.65 -15.17 14.24
CA ILE A 209 -21.95 -14.96 14.87
C ILE A 209 -22.77 -13.86 14.19
#